data_AF-A0A0D0E408-F1
#
_entry.id   AF-A0A0D0E408-F1
#
_cell.length_a   1.000
_cell.length_b   1.000
_cell.length_c   1.000
_cell.angle_alpha   90.00
_cell.angle_beta   90.00
_cell.angle_gamma   90.00
#
_symmetry.space_group_name_H-M   'P 1'
#
loop_
_entity.id
_entity.type
_entity.pdbx_description
1 polymer ?
#
loop_
_entity_poly.entity_id
_entity_poly.type
_entity_poly.pdbx_seq_one_letter_code
_entity_poly.pdbx_strand_id
1 'polypeptide(L)'
;MAGSLGIRKVSLTIAWPGYEHAEWTLCLDLFTPSGPLTRGQLAVQIANAFSGYVLKMSGQTPSQNAASWRLACGGTGTSFERLVLTAFWNFVKNIFLFQIRLDTLQESHV
;
A
#
# COMPACT_ATOMS: atom_id res chain seq x y z
N MET A 1 -26.94 -12.13 -23.92
CA MET A 1 -26.88 -11.95 -22.45
C MET A 1 -25.44 -11.59 -22.08
N ALA A 2 -25.10 -10.30 -22.05
CA ALA A 2 -23.76 -9.86 -21.67
C ALA A 2 -23.64 -10.01 -20.14
N GLY A 3 -23.05 -11.12 -19.70
CA GLY A 3 -22.71 -11.32 -18.29
C GLY A 3 -21.82 -10.18 -17.82
N SER A 4 -22.08 -9.66 -16.62
CA SER A 4 -21.33 -8.55 -16.02
C SER A 4 -19.84 -8.77 -16.21
N LEU A 5 -19.19 -7.96 -17.05
CA LEU A 5 -17.74 -7.92 -17.15
C LEU A 5 -17.26 -7.34 -15.82
N GLY A 6 -17.04 -8.23 -14.84
CA GLY A 6 -16.61 -7.89 -13.50
C GLY A 6 -15.39 -6.97 -13.54
N ILE A 7 -15.23 -6.18 -12.47
CA ILE A 7 -14.17 -5.19 -12.29
C ILE A 7 -12.83 -5.77 -12.76
N ARG A 8 -12.29 -5.23 -13.87
CA ARG A 8 -11.04 -5.73 -14.45
C ARG A 8 -9.80 -5.04 -13.93
N LYS A 9 -9.96 -3.82 -13.41
CA LYS A 9 -8.88 -3.00 -12.87
C LYS A 9 -9.33 -2.32 -11.59
N VAL A 10 -8.38 -2.12 -10.69
CA VAL A 10 -8.57 -1.36 -9.46
C VAL A 10 -7.50 -0.31 -9.33
N SER A 11 -7.86 0.85 -8.77
CA SER A 11 -6.89 1.87 -8.43
C SER A 11 -6.46 1.68 -6.98
N LEU A 12 -5.17 1.52 -6.77
CA LEU A 12 -4.52 1.53 -5.46
C LEU A 12 -3.95 2.93 -5.24
N THR A 13 -4.45 3.64 -4.24
CA THR A 13 -3.95 4.95 -3.84
C THR A 13 -3.26 4.83 -2.49
N ILE A 14 -2.02 5.30 -2.43
CA ILE A 14 -1.21 5.35 -1.22
C ILE A 14 -1.12 6.80 -0.76
N ALA A 15 -1.72 7.07 0.41
CA ALA A 15 -1.58 8.31 1.14
C ALA A 15 -0.77 8.04 2.41
N TRP A 16 0.29 8.83 2.63
CA TRP A 16 1.18 8.68 3.77
C TRP A 16 1.33 10.01 4.50
N PRO A 17 1.26 10.04 5.85
CA PRO A 17 1.38 11.29 6.60
C PRO A 17 2.73 11.95 6.36
N GLY A 18 2.73 13.25 6.08
CA GLY A 18 3.92 14.02 5.75
C GLY A 18 4.34 13.99 4.28
N TYR A 19 3.67 13.19 3.45
CA TYR A 19 3.90 13.12 2.01
C TYR A 19 2.60 13.40 1.25
N GLU A 20 1.77 14.31 1.77
CA GLU A 20 0.47 14.67 1.19
C GLU A 20 0.61 15.22 -0.24
N HIS A 21 1.74 15.85 -0.55
CA HIS A 21 2.07 16.33 -1.90
C HIS A 21 2.41 15.20 -2.89
N ALA A 22 2.53 13.97 -2.40
CA ALA A 22 3.03 12.83 -3.14
C ALA A 22 2.05 11.64 -3.09
N GLU A 23 0.77 11.94 -3.36
CA GLU A 23 -0.25 10.91 -3.58
C GLU A 23 0.19 10.00 -4.73
N TRP A 24 0.33 8.71 -4.43
CA TRP A 24 0.70 7.72 -5.44
C TRP A 24 -0.50 6.83 -5.74
N THR A 25 -1.05 6.99 -6.94
CA THR A 25 -2.07 6.08 -7.47
C THR A 25 -1.47 5.14 -8.53
N LEU A 26 -1.73 3.84 -8.40
CA LEU A 26 -1.34 2.81 -9.37
C LEU A 26 -2.57 1.99 -9.77
N CYS A 27 -2.69 1.67 -11.05
CA CYS A 27 -3.76 0.82 -11.56
C CYS A 27 -3.29 -0.64 -11.58
N LEU A 28 -4.03 -1.52 -10.91
CA LEU A 28 -3.78 -2.96 -10.86
C LEU A 28 -4.80 -3.70 -11.72
N ASP A 29 -4.32 -4.54 -12.63
CA ASP A 29 -5.16 -5.47 -13.38
C ASP A 29 -5.57 -6.64 -12.47
N LEU A 30 -6.88 -6.86 -12.31
CA LEU A 30 -7.42 -8.00 -11.56
C LEU A 30 -7.43 -9.30 -12.36
N PHE A 31 -7.11 -9.23 -13.65
CA PHE A 31 -7.08 -10.35 -14.56
C PHE A 31 -5.73 -10.41 -15.25
N THR A 32 -5.14 -11.59 -15.20
CA THR A 32 -3.98 -11.96 -16.01
C THR A 32 -4.46 -12.68 -17.28
N PRO A 33 -3.60 -12.88 -18.29
CA PRO A 33 -3.94 -13.69 -19.46
C PRO A 33 -4.39 -15.13 -19.10
N SER A 34 -3.98 -15.64 -17.94
CA SER A 34 -4.33 -16.95 -17.41
C SER A 34 -5.60 -16.96 -16.53
N GLY A 35 -6.24 -15.80 -16.28
CA GLY A 35 -7.48 -15.70 -15.52
C GLY A 35 -7.44 -14.67 -14.38
N PRO A 36 -8.46 -14.66 -13.51
CA PRO A 36 -8.53 -13.75 -12.36
C PRO A 36 -7.33 -13.94 -11.42
N LEU A 37 -6.83 -12.84 -10.84
CA LEU A 37 -5.81 -12.90 -9.80
C LEU A 37 -6.35 -13.63 -8.57
N THR A 38 -5.53 -14.53 -8.03
CA THR A 38 -5.73 -15.05 -6.68
C THR A 38 -5.50 -13.95 -5.64
N ARG A 39 -6.04 -14.13 -4.43
CA ARG A 39 -5.81 -13.22 -3.30
C ARG A 39 -4.32 -13.03 -3.00
N GLY A 40 -3.53 -14.11 -3.09
CA GLY A 40 -2.09 -14.05 -2.86
C GLY A 40 -1.35 -13.24 -3.91
N GLN A 41 -1.68 -13.41 -5.19
CA GLN A 41 -1.06 -12.61 -6.25
C GLN A 41 -1.44 -11.13 -6.16
N LEU A 42 -2.68 -10.83 -5.74
CA LEU A 42 -3.10 -9.46 -5.47
C LEU A 42 -2.32 -8.86 -4.28
N ALA A 43 -2.16 -9.61 -3.19
CA ALA A 43 -1.34 -9.18 -2.04
C ALA A 43 0.10 -8.85 -2.45
N VAL A 44 0.72 -9.67 -3.31
CA VAL A 44 2.06 -9.43 -3.86
C VAL A 44 2.10 -8.13 -4.69
N GLN A 45 1.09 -7.89 -5.54
CA GLN A 45 1.00 -6.65 -6.32
C GLN A 45 0.94 -5.40 -5.41
N ILE A 46 0.14 -5.47 -4.34
CA ILE A 46 0.02 -4.37 -3.37
C ILE A 46 1.34 -4.16 -2.62
N ALA A 47 1.99 -5.24 -2.18
CA ALA A 47 3.29 -5.19 -1.52
C ALA A 47 4.35 -4.55 -2.41
N ASN A 48 4.40 -4.91 -3.70
CA ASN A 48 5.31 -4.31 -4.67
C ASN A 48 5.04 -2.81 -4.86
N ALA A 49 3.77 -2.41 -4.92
CA ALA A 49 3.40 -0.99 -5.02
C ALA A 49 3.84 -0.19 -3.79
N PHE A 50 3.65 -0.72 -2.57
CA PHE A 50 4.14 -0.10 -1.34
C PHE A 50 5.67 -0.07 -1.25
N SER A 51 6.35 -1.14 -1.67
CA SER A 51 7.82 -1.17 -1.71
C SER A 51 8.35 -0.07 -2.63
N GLY A 52 7.76 0.09 -3.82
CA GLY A 52 8.05 1.21 -4.71
C GLY A 52 7.80 2.57 -4.07
N TYR A 53 6.67 2.72 -3.36
CA TYR A 53 6.34 3.93 -2.60
C TYR A 53 7.42 4.31 -1.59
N VAL A 54 7.81 3.36 -0.74
CA VAL A 54 8.83 3.58 0.28
C VAL A 54 10.17 3.94 -0.36
N LEU A 55 10.59 3.23 -1.41
CA LEU A 55 11.82 3.54 -2.13
C LEU A 55 11.82 4.97 -2.67
N LYS A 56 10.74 5.39 -3.34
CA LYS A 56 10.64 6.74 -3.94
C LYS A 56 10.59 7.85 -2.89
N MET A 57 9.87 7.63 -1.79
CA MET A 57 9.67 8.66 -0.75
C MET A 57 10.82 8.71 0.26
N SER A 58 11.65 7.66 0.36
CA SER A 58 12.80 7.64 1.29
C SER A 58 13.82 8.75 1.03
N GLY A 59 13.92 9.22 -0.21
CA GLY A 59 14.75 10.37 -0.60
C GLY A 59 14.09 11.73 -0.37
N GLN A 60 12.81 11.76 0.01
CA GLN A 60 12.06 12.98 0.25
C GLN A 60 11.91 13.27 1.74
N THR A 61 11.94 14.56 2.08
CA THR A 61 11.70 15.02 3.45
C THR A 61 10.19 15.15 3.66
N PRO A 62 9.62 14.53 4.71
CA PRO A 62 8.21 14.73 5.03
C PRO A 62 7.95 16.16 5.49
N SER A 63 6.68 16.56 5.52
CA SER A 63 6.28 17.83 6.12
C SER A 63 6.73 17.92 7.59
N GLN A 64 7.06 19.13 8.06
CA GLN A 64 7.59 19.34 9.42
C GLN A 64 6.71 18.76 10.53
N ASN A 65 5.39 18.79 10.33
CA ASN A 65 4.41 18.31 11.31
C ASN A 65 4.31 16.78 11.36
N ALA A 66 4.95 16.07 10.43
CA ALA A 66 4.88 14.62 10.29
C ALA A 66 6.26 13.97 10.20
N ALA A 67 7.29 14.58 10.79
CA ALA A 67 8.67 14.06 10.77
C ALA A 67 8.80 12.63 11.35
N SER A 68 7.94 12.24 12.29
CA SER A 68 7.87 10.87 12.84
C SER A 68 7.43 9.81 11.83
N TRP A 69 6.76 10.23 10.75
CA TRP A 69 6.30 9.38 9.66
C TRP A 69 7.31 9.27 8.53
N ARG A 70 8.53 9.78 8.72
CA ARG A 70 9.59 9.69 7.72
C ARG A 70 9.82 8.24 7.30
N LEU A 71 9.79 8.02 5.99
CA LEU A 71 10.15 6.76 5.37
C LEU A 71 11.68 6.68 5.26
N ALA A 72 12.26 5.57 5.72
CA ALA A 72 13.71 5.37 5.71
C ALA A 72 14.07 4.03 5.06
N CYS A 73 15.11 4.03 4.23
CA CYS A 73 15.72 2.82 3.69
C CYS A 73 16.82 2.34 4.67
N GLY A 74 16.41 1.71 5.76
CA GLY A 74 17.29 1.33 6.89
C GLY A 74 17.62 2.51 7.82
N GLY A 75 17.51 2.31 9.14
CA GLY A 75 17.81 3.32 10.17
C GLY A 75 16.58 3.81 10.98
N THR A 76 16.70 4.98 11.61
CA THR A 76 15.66 5.60 12.46
C THR A 76 14.54 6.22 11.62
N GLY A 77 13.62 5.38 11.16
CA GLY A 77 12.40 5.77 10.43
C GLY A 77 11.48 4.58 10.21
N THR A 78 10.35 4.80 9.54
CA THR A 78 9.47 3.69 9.14
C THR A 78 10.05 3.01 7.90
N SER A 79 10.45 1.74 8.03
CA SER A 79 10.89 0.90 6.92
C SER A 79 9.74 0.04 6.40
N PHE A 80 9.84 -0.36 5.12
CA PHE A 80 8.84 -1.23 4.47
C PHE A 80 8.64 -2.56 5.22
N GLU A 81 9.70 -3.11 5.80
CA GLU A 81 9.69 -4.37 6.56
C GLU A 81 8.79 -4.31 7.80
N ARG A 82 8.50 -3.11 8.28
CA ARG A 82 7.61 -2.87 9.42
C ARG A 82 6.17 -2.64 8.99
N LEU A 83 5.83 -2.80 7.71
CA LEU A 83 4.46 -2.63 7.22
C LEU A 83 3.77 -3.98 7.08
N VAL A 84 2.66 -4.13 7.79
CA VAL A 84 1.81 -5.32 7.73
C VAL A 84 0.48 -4.95 7.10
N LEU A 85 0.15 -5.58 5.97
CA LEU A 85 -1.19 -5.48 5.38
C LEU A 85 -2.17 -6.28 6.23
N THR A 86 -3.04 -5.57 6.98
CA THR A 86 -3.95 -6.21 7.92
C THR A 86 -5.32 -6.49 7.33
N ALA A 87 -5.79 -5.65 6.42
CA ALA A 87 -7.09 -5.85 5.80
C ALA A 87 -7.17 -5.24 4.41
N PHE A 88 -8.01 -5.87 3.58
CA PHE A 88 -8.29 -5.48 2.22
C PHE A 88 -9.77 -5.73 1.93
N TRP A 89 -10.51 -4.67 1.61
CA TRP A 89 -11.93 -4.79 1.32
C TRP A 89 -12.38 -3.84 0.21
N ASN A 90 -13.43 -4.25 -0.48
CA ASN A 90 -14.13 -3.38 -1.43
C ASN A 90 -14.96 -2.38 -0.63
N PHE A 91 -14.68 -1.08 -0.78
CA PHE A 91 -15.42 -0.04 -0.09
C PHE A 91 -16.65 0.36 -0.92
N VAL A 92 -16.43 0.81 -2.15
CA VAL A 92 -17.48 1.23 -3.08
C VAL A 92 -17.06 0.96 -4.52
N LYS A 93 -17.87 0.19 -5.26
CA LYS A 93 -17.66 -0.12 -6.68
C LYS A 93 -16.24 -0.65 -6.95
N ASN A 94 -15.38 0.15 -7.56
CA ASN A 94 -14.01 -0.21 -7.96
C ASN A 94 -12.95 0.38 -7.02
N ILE A 95 -13.39 0.93 -5.88
CA ILE A 95 -12.54 1.52 -4.86
C ILE A 95 -12.35 0.47 -3.77
N PHE A 96 -11.08 0.09 -3.58
CA PHE A 96 -10.69 -0.82 -2.52
C PHE A 96 -9.92 -0.05 -1.46
N LEU A 97 -10.19 -0.40 -0.21
CA LEU A 97 -9.49 0.16 0.94
C LEU A 97 -8.53 -0.90 1.50
N PHE A 98 -7.34 -0.42 1.85
CA PHE A 98 -6.28 -1.20 2.46
C PHE A 98 -6.01 -0.64 3.83
N GLN A 99 -5.89 -1.53 4.82
CA GLN A 99 -5.40 -1.17 6.12
C GLN A 99 -4.00 -1.73 6.28
N ILE A 100 -3.04 -0.83 6.47
CA ILE A 100 -1.65 -1.15 6.78
C ILE A 100 -1.44 -0.80 8.25
N ARG A 101 -0.79 -1.70 9.01
CA ARG A 101 -0.30 -1.41 10.35
C ARG A 101 1.21 -1.35 10.34
N LEU A 102 1.73 -0.51 11.22
CA LEU A 102 3.13 -0.54 11.59
C LEU A 102 3.32 -1.66 12.61
N ASP A 103 4.20 -2.59 12.29
CA ASP A 103 4.75 -3.51 13.28
C ASP A 103 5.66 -2.70 14.20
N THR A 104 5.04 -2.18 15.25
CA THR A 104 5.74 -1.80 16.46
C THR A 104 5.94 -3.10 17.21
N LEU A 105 7.10 -3.74 17.04
CA LEU A 105 7.62 -4.61 18.09
C LEU A 105 7.70 -3.76 19.35
N GLN A 106 6.62 -3.77 20.10
CA GLN A 106 6.61 -3.33 21.47
C GLN A 106 7.31 -4.47 22.20
N GLU A 107 8.60 -4.29 22.50
CA GLU A 107 9.24 -4.99 23.59
C GLU A 107 8.40 -4.71 24.84
N SER A 108 7.44 -5.60 25.10
CA SER A 108 6.76 -5.75 26.37
C SER A 108 7.62 -6.72 27.17
N HIS A 109 8.77 -6.24 27.63
CA HIS A 109 9.50 -6.90 28.70
C HIS A 109 9.28 -6.10 30.00
N VAL A 110 8.39 -6.69 30.82
CA VAL A 110 8.40 -6.79 32.30
C VAL A 110 8.65 -5.51 33.10
#